data_AF-A0A087EFG5-F1
#
_entry.id   AF-A0A087EFG5-F1
#
_cell.length_a   1.000
_cell.length_b   1.000
_cell.length_c   1.000
_cell.angle_alpha   90.00
_cell.angle_beta   90.00
_cell.angle_gamma   90.00
#
_symmetry.space_group_name_H-M   'P 1'
#
loop_
_entity.id
_entity.type
_entity.pdbx_description
1 polymer ?
#
loop_
_entity_poly.entity_id
_entity_poly.type
_entity_poly.pdbx_seq_one_letter_code
_entity_poly.pdbx_strand_id
1 'polypeptide(L)'
;MAFDRRKLVRVCSGVALGIAFAVPCGLVAGASHIGYAVIDKPVHMLRAIPFPALSPLLIIALGIGEGMKITLIAIGVFSLIYVNLRDGVRNLDPKLLELAQAYHMPRRTILTRIMFMGALPSFMTGLRFAIAVAWIALVTCETVNSSTGIGYILSRSQQFSRTDQMMLCVVLYALLGLASEGLVKLPERCVISWRR
;
A
#
# COMPACT_ATOMS: atom_id res chain seq x y z
N MET A 1 12.24 -9.53 -21.57
CA MET A 1 10.78 -9.46 -21.78
C MET A 1 9.94 -9.31 -20.49
N ALA A 2 10.51 -9.44 -19.28
CA ALA A 2 9.73 -9.52 -18.03
C ALA A 2 9.32 -8.18 -17.38
N PHE A 3 10.02 -7.08 -17.66
CA PHE A 3 9.69 -5.75 -17.14
C PHE A 3 9.60 -4.73 -18.27
N ASP A 4 8.39 -4.51 -18.76
CA ASP A 4 8.13 -3.32 -19.55
C ASP A 4 8.23 -2.09 -18.63
N ARG A 5 8.93 -1.04 -19.06
CA ARG A 5 9.07 0.23 -18.33
C ARG A 5 7.71 0.77 -17.87
N ARG A 6 6.65 0.45 -18.63
CA ARG A 6 5.26 0.76 -18.29
C ARG A 6 4.79 0.12 -16.98
N LYS A 7 5.21 -1.12 -16.66
CA LYS A 7 4.82 -1.81 -15.41
C LYS A 7 5.36 -1.11 -14.17
N LEU A 8 6.64 -0.72 -14.20
CA LEU A 8 7.27 0.01 -13.11
C LEU A 8 6.58 1.37 -12.89
N VAL A 9 6.32 2.10 -13.98
CA VAL A 9 5.61 3.39 -13.89
C VAL A 9 4.23 3.24 -13.26
N ARG A 10 3.47 2.19 -13.61
CA ARG A 10 2.13 1.91 -13.03
C ARG A 10 2.20 1.60 -11.54
N VAL A 11 3.15 0.76 -11.13
CA VAL A 11 3.32 0.41 -9.71
C VAL A 11 3.72 1.66 -8.93
N CYS A 12 4.71 2.41 -9.42
CA CYS A 12 5.14 3.65 -8.78
C CYS A 12 4.02 4.69 -8.70
N SER A 13 3.20 4.86 -9.75
CA SER A 13 2.10 5.82 -9.73
C SER A 13 0.97 5.39 -8.78
N GLY A 14 0.61 4.10 -8.77
CA GLY A 14 -0.38 3.55 -7.85
C GLY A 14 0.07 3.65 -6.40
N VAL A 15 1.34 3.34 -6.13
CA VAL A 15 1.95 3.51 -4.79
C VAL A 15 1.97 4.99 -4.38
N ALA A 16 2.39 5.89 -5.27
CA ALA A 16 2.43 7.32 -4.98
C ALA A 16 1.03 7.87 -4.67
N LEU A 17 0.01 7.51 -5.45
CA LEU A 17 -1.38 7.88 -5.20
C LEU A 17 -1.88 7.31 -3.86
N GLY A 18 -1.63 6.03 -3.59
CA GLY A 18 -2.02 5.39 -2.34
C GLY A 18 -1.40 6.09 -1.12
N ILE A 19 -0.10 6.41 -1.17
CA ILE A 19 0.61 7.17 -0.13
C ILE A 19 0.01 8.56 0.03
N ALA A 20 -0.23 9.28 -1.07
CA ALA A 20 -0.72 10.65 -1.07
C ALA A 20 -2.07 10.78 -0.35
N PHE A 21 -2.95 9.78 -0.46
CA PHE A 21 -4.21 9.74 0.30
C PHE A 21 -4.05 9.14 1.71
N ALA A 22 -3.21 8.12 1.88
CA ALA A 22 -3.08 7.42 3.15
C ALA A 22 -2.41 8.28 4.22
N VAL A 23 -1.41 9.08 3.86
CA VAL A 23 -0.68 9.90 4.83
C VAL A 23 -1.59 10.94 5.49
N PRO A 24 -2.33 11.80 4.76
CA PRO A 24 -3.27 12.73 5.36
C PRO A 24 -4.36 12.02 6.17
N CYS A 25 -5.00 10.99 5.60
CA CYS A 25 -6.06 10.26 6.28
C CYS A 25 -5.56 9.58 7.57
N GLY A 26 -4.39 8.96 7.53
CA GLY A 26 -3.77 8.28 8.67
C GLY A 26 -3.36 9.26 9.78
N LEU A 27 -2.80 10.41 9.41
CA LEU A 27 -2.48 11.47 10.38
C LEU A 27 -3.73 12.05 11.03
N VAL A 28 -4.76 12.38 10.24
CA VAL A 28 -6.02 12.95 10.77
C VAL A 28 -6.75 11.95 11.66
N ALA A 29 -6.85 10.68 11.25
CA ALA A 29 -7.49 9.63 12.05
C ALA A 29 -6.66 9.24 13.29
N GLY A 30 -5.34 9.31 13.20
CA GLY A 30 -4.46 9.09 14.35
C GLY A 30 -4.56 10.22 15.38
N ALA A 31 -4.64 11.47 14.92
CA ALA A 31 -4.65 12.66 15.76
C ALA A 31 -6.03 13.02 16.36
N SER A 32 -7.14 12.51 15.80
CA SER A 32 -8.49 12.92 16.19
C SER A 32 -9.45 11.74 16.36
N HIS A 33 -10.29 11.81 17.40
CA HIS A 33 -11.34 10.82 17.62
C HIS A 33 -12.40 10.85 16.52
N ILE A 34 -12.75 12.05 16.02
CA ILE A 34 -13.73 12.22 14.94
C ILE A 34 -13.18 11.66 13.62
N GLY A 35 -11.93 12.00 13.27
CA GLY A 35 -11.28 11.47 12.07
C GLY A 35 -11.20 9.95 12.10
N TYR A 36 -10.91 9.37 13.27
CA TYR A 36 -11.00 7.93 13.46
C TYR A 36 -12.41 7.41 13.21
N ALA A 37 -13.42 7.91 13.92
CA ALA A 37 -14.79 7.40 13.79
C ALA A 37 -15.34 7.46 12.34
N VAL A 38 -14.95 8.49 11.58
CA VAL A 38 -15.43 8.72 10.21
C VAL A 38 -14.62 7.94 9.16
N ILE A 39 -13.29 7.91 9.27
CA ILE A 39 -12.41 7.32 8.24
C ILE A 39 -12.21 5.82 8.47
N ASP A 40 -12.14 5.39 9.73
CA ASP A 40 -11.73 4.04 10.09
C ASP A 40 -12.68 2.97 9.53
N LYS A 41 -13.99 3.19 9.71
CA LYS A 41 -15.03 2.27 9.22
C LYS A 41 -14.97 2.07 7.70
N PRO A 42 -14.99 3.12 6.84
CA PRO A 42 -14.79 2.96 5.40
C PRO A 42 -13.52 2.22 5.02
N VAL A 43 -12.40 2.50 5.68
CA VAL A 43 -11.13 1.82 5.36
C VAL A 43 -11.18 0.34 5.74
N HIS A 44 -11.75 0.02 6.90
CA HIS A 44 -11.95 -1.37 7.31
C HIS A 44 -12.90 -2.12 6.36
N MET A 45 -13.97 -1.47 5.90
CA MET A 45 -14.87 -2.05 4.88
C MET A 45 -14.13 -2.29 3.55
N LEU A 46 -13.36 -1.30 3.08
CA LEU A 46 -12.58 -1.42 1.85
C LEU A 46 -11.60 -2.60 1.90
N ARG A 47 -10.95 -2.81 3.06
CA ARG A 47 -10.02 -3.92 3.32
C ARG A 47 -10.68 -5.29 3.40
N ALA A 48 -11.96 -5.35 3.75
CA ALA A 48 -12.70 -6.60 3.79
C ALA A 48 -12.99 -7.14 2.39
N ILE A 49 -12.98 -6.29 1.38
CA ILE A 49 -13.24 -6.68 -0.01
C ILE A 49 -11.92 -7.17 -0.63
N PRO A 50 -11.85 -8.45 -1.09
CA PRO A 50 -10.64 -8.97 -1.70
C PRO A 50 -10.42 -8.35 -3.11
N PHE A 51 -9.17 -8.20 -3.54
CA PHE A 51 -8.85 -7.58 -4.84
C PHE A 51 -9.54 -8.22 -6.05
N PRO A 52 -9.70 -9.57 -6.13
CA PRO A 52 -10.44 -10.19 -7.24
C PRO A 52 -11.88 -9.72 -7.32
N ALA A 53 -12.54 -9.45 -6.19
CA ALA A 53 -13.91 -8.93 -6.13
C ALA A 53 -13.99 -7.43 -6.49
N LEU A 54 -12.96 -6.65 -6.16
CA LEU A 54 -12.88 -5.24 -6.55
C LEU A 54 -12.64 -5.04 -8.06
N SER A 55 -11.93 -5.97 -8.68
CA SER A 55 -11.50 -5.88 -10.09
C SER A 55 -12.66 -5.59 -11.06
N PRO A 56 -13.76 -6.37 -11.10
CA PRO A 56 -14.88 -6.09 -12.01
C PRO A 56 -15.58 -4.75 -11.72
N LEU A 57 -15.69 -4.34 -10.45
CA LEU A 57 -16.30 -3.04 -10.08
C LEU A 57 -15.46 -1.87 -10.62
N LEU A 58 -14.13 -1.95 -10.50
CA LEU A 58 -13.25 -0.94 -11.06
C LEU A 58 -13.26 -0.93 -12.59
N ILE A 59 -13.46 -2.07 -13.24
CA ILE A 59 -13.63 -2.13 -14.69
C ILE A 59 -14.91 -1.38 -15.12
N ILE A 60 -16.02 -1.56 -14.41
CA ILE A 60 -17.27 -0.85 -14.71
C ILE A 60 -17.08 0.66 -14.50
N ALA A 61 -16.39 1.07 -13.44
CA ALA A 61 -16.23 2.48 -13.09
C ALA A 61 -15.19 3.23 -13.95
N LEU A 62 -14.05 2.60 -14.24
CA LEU A 62 -12.88 3.24 -14.88
C LEU A 62 -12.60 2.72 -16.30
N GLY A 63 -13.32 1.68 -16.72
CA GLY A 63 -13.04 0.96 -17.94
C GLY A 63 -11.84 0.01 -17.82
N ILE A 64 -11.59 -0.70 -18.92
CA ILE A 64 -10.43 -1.58 -19.08
C ILE A 64 -9.21 -0.71 -19.43
N GLY A 65 -8.14 -0.79 -18.63
CA GLY A 65 -6.91 -0.09 -18.97
C GLY A 65 -5.98 0.13 -17.78
N GLU A 66 -5.14 1.15 -17.90
CA GLU A 66 -4.14 1.49 -16.88
C GLU A 66 -4.75 2.11 -15.63
N GLY A 67 -5.78 2.93 -15.78
CA GLY A 67 -6.46 3.59 -14.66
C GLY A 67 -6.95 2.57 -13.62
N MET A 68 -7.62 1.51 -14.07
CA MET A 68 -8.08 0.42 -13.20
C MET A 68 -6.91 -0.24 -12.44
N LYS A 69 -5.78 -0.50 -13.10
CA LYS A 69 -4.61 -1.16 -12.48
C LYS A 69 -3.98 -0.28 -11.41
N ILE A 70 -3.79 0.99 -11.75
CA ILE A 70 -3.23 2.01 -10.85
C ILE A 70 -4.13 2.18 -9.63
N THR A 71 -5.45 2.29 -9.82
CA THR A 71 -6.41 2.45 -8.72
C THR A 71 -6.46 1.21 -7.82
N LEU A 72 -6.42 -0.01 -8.35
CA LEU A 72 -6.40 -1.22 -7.51
C LEU A 72 -5.14 -1.28 -6.64
N ILE A 73 -3.98 -0.94 -7.21
CA ILE A 73 -2.72 -0.83 -6.46
C ILE A 73 -2.84 0.27 -5.39
N ALA A 74 -3.36 1.43 -5.75
CA ALA A 74 -3.54 2.56 -4.84
C ALA A 74 -4.43 2.19 -3.64
N ILE A 75 -5.53 1.46 -3.85
CA ILE A 75 -6.43 0.99 -2.78
C ILE A 75 -5.69 0.08 -1.79
N GLY A 76 -4.90 -0.87 -2.29
CA GLY A 76 -4.12 -1.78 -1.46
C GLY A 76 -3.05 -1.07 -0.63
N VAL A 77 -2.29 -0.19 -1.29
CA VAL A 77 -1.24 0.62 -0.67
C VAL A 77 -1.84 1.56 0.37
N PHE A 78 -2.93 2.24 0.01
CA PHE A 78 -3.63 3.17 0.87
C PHE A 78 -4.02 2.51 2.19
N SER A 79 -4.65 1.35 2.10
CA SER A 79 -5.19 0.61 3.24
C SER A 79 -4.13 0.20 4.26
N LEU A 80 -2.96 -0.26 3.79
CA LEU A 80 -1.86 -0.68 4.66
C LEU A 80 -1.13 0.49 5.30
N ILE A 81 -0.83 1.52 4.53
CA ILE A 81 -0.14 2.70 5.04
C ILE A 81 -1.04 3.45 6.02
N TYR A 82 -2.33 3.60 5.72
CA TYR A 82 -3.29 4.24 6.61
C TYR A 82 -3.27 3.60 8.00
N VAL A 83 -3.44 2.27 8.08
CA VAL A 83 -3.54 1.58 9.37
C VAL A 83 -2.24 1.65 10.15
N ASN A 84 -1.10 1.39 9.52
CA ASN A 84 0.19 1.46 10.20
C ASN A 84 0.52 2.88 10.68
N LEU A 85 0.23 3.90 9.86
CA LEU A 85 0.48 5.28 10.24
C LEU A 85 -0.47 5.75 11.35
N ARG A 86 -1.78 5.45 11.24
CA ARG A 86 -2.79 5.74 12.27
C ARG A 86 -2.39 5.16 13.63
N ASP A 87 -2.00 3.89 13.64
CA ASP A 87 -1.59 3.20 14.86
C ASP A 87 -0.26 3.74 15.38
N GLY A 88 0.68 4.07 14.48
CA GLY A 88 1.93 4.74 14.85
C GLY A 88 1.72 6.07 15.55
N VAL A 89 0.80 6.90 15.04
CA VAL A 89 0.46 8.20 15.64
C VAL A 89 -0.23 8.04 17.00
N ARG A 90 -1.16 7.09 17.13
CA ARG A 90 -1.89 6.85 18.39
C ARG A 90 -1.02 6.29 19.51
N ASN A 91 0.03 5.55 19.16
CA ASN A 91 0.96 4.97 20.12
C ASN A 91 2.11 5.91 20.51
N LEU A 92 2.10 7.16 20.05
CA LEU A 92 3.08 8.16 20.49
C LEU A 92 2.90 8.48 21.97
N ASP A 93 4.01 8.76 22.66
CA ASP A 93 3.99 9.16 24.07
C ASP A 93 3.14 10.43 24.22
N PRO A 94 2.07 10.42 25.04
CA PRO A 94 1.26 11.60 25.32
C PRO A 94 2.08 12.82 25.75
N LYS A 95 3.22 12.62 26.42
CA LYS A 95 4.12 13.69 26.85
C LYS A 95 4.64 14.53 25.69
N LEU A 96 4.87 13.94 24.51
CA LEU A 96 5.29 14.69 23.32
C LEU A 96 4.22 15.69 22.88
N LEU A 97 2.95 15.32 23.02
CA LEU A 97 1.81 16.17 22.67
C LEU A 97 1.59 17.25 23.74
N GLU A 98 1.71 16.90 25.01
CA GLU A 98 1.63 17.85 26.13
C GLU A 98 2.71 18.94 26.03
N LEU A 99 3.96 18.55 25.73
CA LEU A 99 5.05 19.48 25.50
C LEU A 99 4.76 20.40 24.31
N ALA A 100 4.29 19.86 23.20
CA ALA A 100 3.96 20.66 22.02
C ALA A 100 2.85 21.69 22.31
N GLN A 101 1.87 21.32 23.13
CA GLN A 101 0.81 22.21 23.59
C GLN A 101 1.34 23.28 24.55
N ALA A 102 2.20 22.92 25.50
CA ALA A 102 2.81 23.87 26.44
C ALA A 102 3.63 24.95 25.70
N TYR A 103 4.36 24.56 24.65
CA TYR A 103 5.10 25.48 23.79
C TYR A 103 4.23 26.21 22.73
N HIS A 104 2.89 26.09 22.79
CA HIS A 104 1.94 26.74 21.88
C HIS A 104 2.25 26.50 20.40
N MET A 105 2.74 25.30 20.05
CA MET A 105 3.10 24.99 18.68
C MET A 105 1.85 24.98 17.78
N PRO A 106 1.96 25.49 16.53
CA PRO A 106 0.83 25.49 15.61
C PRO A 106 0.46 24.06 15.23
N ARG A 107 -0.85 23.78 15.08
CA ARG A 107 -1.40 22.44 14.79
C ARG A 107 -0.75 21.76 13.58
N ARG A 108 -0.39 22.54 12.54
CA ARG A 108 0.31 22.01 11.36
C ARG A 108 1.68 21.44 11.73
N THR A 109 2.45 22.13 12.57
CA THR A 109 3.76 21.66 13.05
C THR A 109 3.62 20.42 13.92
N ILE A 110 2.59 20.35 14.76
CA ILE A 110 2.32 19.16 15.58
C ILE A 110 2.04 17.96 14.67
N LEU A 111 1.17 18.11 13.67
CA LEU A 111 0.82 17.04 12.72
C LEU A 111 2.01 16.58 11.87
N THR A 112 2.78 17.50 11.28
CA THR A 112 3.84 17.14 10.33
C THR A 112 5.18 16.84 11.00
N ARG A 113 5.57 17.57 12.05
CA ARG A 113 6.92 17.48 12.61
C ARG A 113 6.99 16.58 13.84
N ILE A 114 5.92 16.47 14.60
CA ILE A 114 5.88 15.63 15.81
C ILE A 114 5.20 14.31 15.50
N MET A 115 3.95 14.34 15.01
CA MET A 115 3.18 13.12 14.78
C MET A 115 3.74 12.31 13.60
N PHE A 116 3.91 12.91 12.42
CA PHE A 116 4.42 12.17 11.26
C PHE A 116 5.87 11.71 11.45
N MET A 117 6.75 12.55 12.00
CA MET A 117 8.14 12.18 12.27
C MET A 117 8.23 11.09 13.37
N GLY A 118 7.42 11.19 14.42
CA GLY A 118 7.33 10.17 15.47
C GLY A 118 6.77 8.85 14.96
N ALA A 119 5.81 8.89 14.04
CA ALA A 119 5.20 7.72 13.41
C ALA A 119 5.96 7.21 12.16
N LEU A 120 7.11 7.81 11.83
CA LEU A 120 7.92 7.45 10.66
C LEU A 120 8.32 5.96 10.64
N PRO A 121 8.70 5.32 11.76
CA PRO A 121 8.99 3.88 11.78
C PRO A 121 7.77 3.03 11.41
N SER A 122 6.58 3.40 11.89
CA SER A 122 5.33 2.72 11.55
C SER A 122 4.95 2.96 10.09
N PHE A 123 5.17 4.16 9.56
CA PHE A 123 5.01 4.45 8.13
C PHE A 123 5.93 3.57 7.27
N MET A 124 7.21 3.42 7.63
CA MET A 124 8.16 2.54 6.93
C MET A 124 7.71 1.07 6.97
N THR A 125 7.21 0.62 8.12
CA THR A 125 6.64 -0.73 8.27
C THR A 125 5.42 -0.92 7.35
N GLY A 126 4.52 0.05 7.33
CA GLY A 126 3.36 0.06 6.44
C GLY A 126 3.74 0.10 4.96
N LEU A 127 4.74 0.90 4.59
CA LEU A 127 5.26 0.99 3.23
C LEU A 127 5.83 -0.35 2.75
N ARG A 128 6.58 -1.05 3.61
CA ARG A 128 7.11 -2.38 3.30
C ARG A 128 6.01 -3.37 2.96
N PHE A 129 4.97 -3.44 3.79
CA PHE A 129 3.81 -4.31 3.52
C PHE A 129 3.03 -3.84 2.29
N ALA A 130 2.89 -2.53 2.08
CA ALA A 130 2.17 -1.96 0.96
C ALA A 130 2.81 -2.33 -0.39
N ILE A 131 4.14 -2.43 -0.45
CA ILE A 131 4.86 -2.87 -1.64
C ILE A 131 4.57 -4.34 -1.95
N ALA A 132 4.57 -5.22 -0.94
CA ALA A 132 4.17 -6.62 -1.13
C ALA A 132 2.72 -6.73 -1.64
N VAL A 133 1.80 -5.92 -1.10
CA VAL A 133 0.41 -5.88 -1.56
C VAL A 133 0.25 -5.28 -2.96
N ALA A 134 1.06 -4.28 -3.34
CA ALA A 134 1.04 -3.73 -4.69
C ALA A 134 1.30 -4.80 -5.76
N TRP A 135 2.20 -5.76 -5.46
CA TRP A 135 2.44 -6.91 -6.32
C TRP A 135 1.22 -7.81 -6.42
N ILE A 136 0.60 -8.17 -5.30
CA ILE A 136 -0.62 -9.00 -5.27
C ILE A 136 -1.75 -8.34 -6.08
N ALA A 137 -1.93 -7.02 -5.92
CA ALA A 137 -2.90 -6.26 -6.69
C ALA A 137 -2.58 -6.29 -8.20
N LEU A 138 -1.31 -6.11 -8.58
CA LEU A 138 -0.87 -6.19 -9.97
C LEU A 138 -1.15 -7.57 -10.58
N VAL A 139 -0.82 -8.65 -9.86
CA VAL A 139 -1.10 -10.04 -10.30
C VAL A 139 -2.58 -10.22 -10.55
N THR A 140 -3.40 -9.77 -9.60
CA THR A 140 -4.86 -9.88 -9.66
C THR A 140 -5.42 -9.13 -10.87
N CYS A 141 -4.90 -7.94 -11.17
CA CYS A 141 -5.26 -7.23 -12.40
C CYS A 141 -4.88 -8.01 -13.65
N GLU A 142 -3.69 -8.62 -13.67
CA GLU A 142 -3.21 -9.39 -14.82
C GLU A 142 -4.01 -10.67 -15.06
N THR A 143 -4.55 -11.31 -14.00
CA THR A 143 -5.35 -12.55 -14.12
C THR A 143 -6.75 -12.32 -14.69
N VAL A 144 -7.35 -11.15 -14.45
CA VAL A 144 -8.75 -10.88 -14.82
C VAL A 144 -8.86 -10.35 -16.24
N ASN A 145 -7.97 -9.44 -16.66
CA ASN A 145 -8.24 -8.61 -17.82
C ASN A 145 -6.98 -8.14 -18.58
N SER A 146 -5.93 -8.95 -18.58
CA SER A 146 -4.71 -8.67 -19.34
C SER A 146 -4.49 -9.73 -20.41
N SER A 147 -4.05 -9.32 -21.59
CA SER A 147 -3.65 -10.23 -22.67
C SER A 147 -2.16 -10.62 -22.60
N THR A 148 -1.43 -10.06 -21.63
CA THR A 148 0.00 -10.28 -21.40
C THR A 148 0.32 -10.22 -19.91
N GLY A 149 1.43 -10.83 -19.49
CA GLY A 149 1.88 -10.83 -18.10
C GLY A 149 1.85 -12.21 -17.44
N ILE A 150 2.46 -12.30 -16.26
CA ILE A 150 2.58 -13.56 -15.53
C ILE A 150 1.20 -13.95 -14.98
N GLY A 151 0.37 -12.97 -14.57
CA GLY A 151 -1.01 -13.24 -14.12
C GLY A 151 -1.90 -13.78 -15.24
N TYR A 152 -1.71 -13.29 -16.47
CA TYR A 152 -2.39 -13.84 -17.65
C TYR A 152 -1.97 -15.28 -17.92
N ILE A 153 -0.66 -15.57 -17.89
CA ILE A 153 -0.15 -16.94 -18.09
C ILE A 153 -0.70 -17.86 -16.99
N LEU A 154 -0.69 -17.43 -15.73
CA LEU A 154 -1.25 -18.19 -14.62
C LEU A 154 -2.72 -18.54 -14.83
N SER A 155 -3.56 -17.55 -15.17
CA SER A 155 -4.99 -17.75 -15.42
C SER A 155 -5.24 -18.68 -16.60
N ARG A 156 -4.48 -18.52 -17.69
CA ARG A 156 -4.55 -19.40 -18.86
C ARG A 156 -4.12 -20.83 -18.51
N SER A 157 -2.99 -21.01 -17.83
CA SER A 157 -2.51 -22.33 -17.42
C SER A 157 -3.49 -23.01 -16.48
N GLN A 158 -4.18 -22.26 -15.62
CA GLN A 158 -5.28 -22.76 -14.79
C GLN A 158 -6.45 -23.28 -15.63
N GLN A 159 -6.89 -22.52 -16.63
CA GLN A 159 -7.98 -22.94 -17.53
C GLN A 159 -7.66 -24.23 -18.29
N PHE A 160 -6.40 -24.41 -18.72
CA PHE A 160 -5.95 -25.60 -19.44
C PHE A 160 -5.38 -26.70 -18.53
N SER A 161 -5.53 -26.57 -17.20
CA SER A 161 -5.01 -27.52 -16.20
C SER A 161 -3.53 -27.88 -16.39
N ARG A 162 -2.71 -26.92 -16.83
CA ARG A 162 -1.27 -27.08 -17.02
C ARG A 162 -0.52 -26.76 -15.73
N THR A 163 -0.47 -27.74 -14.83
CA THR A 163 0.11 -27.60 -13.49
C THR A 163 1.57 -27.14 -13.51
N ASP A 164 2.37 -27.64 -14.46
CA ASP A 164 3.80 -27.27 -14.58
C ASP A 164 3.98 -25.76 -14.78
N GLN A 165 3.14 -25.17 -15.65
CA GLN A 165 3.18 -23.73 -15.94
C GLN A 165 2.61 -22.90 -14.79
N MET A 166 1.59 -23.39 -14.10
CA MET A 166 1.03 -22.74 -12.91
C MET A 166 2.09 -22.66 -11.80
N MET A 167 2.79 -23.76 -11.54
CA MET A 167 3.83 -23.83 -10.52
C MET A 167 5.00 -22.89 -10.85
N LEU A 168 5.43 -22.85 -12.11
CA LEU A 168 6.43 -21.89 -12.58
C LEU A 168 6.00 -20.44 -12.35
N CYS A 169 4.74 -20.09 -12.64
CA CYS A 169 4.22 -18.74 -12.42
C CYS A 169 4.24 -18.36 -10.93
N VAL A 170 3.84 -19.29 -10.04
CA VAL A 170 3.88 -19.07 -8.58
C VAL A 170 5.30 -18.85 -8.09
N VAL A 171 6.26 -19.68 -8.52
CA VAL A 171 7.68 -19.53 -8.16
C VAL A 171 8.25 -18.20 -8.66
N LEU A 172 7.96 -17.83 -9.91
CA LEU A 172 8.39 -16.54 -10.46
C LEU A 172 7.84 -15.37 -9.64
N TYR A 173 6.58 -15.41 -9.21
CA TYR A 173 6.02 -14.38 -8.35
C TYR A 173 6.65 -14.35 -6.96
N ALA A 174 6.93 -15.50 -6.36
CA ALA A 174 7.62 -15.58 -5.07
C ALA A 174 9.02 -14.93 -5.16
N LEU A 175 9.76 -15.22 -6.23
CA LEU A 175 11.08 -14.62 -6.47
C LEU A 175 11.00 -13.10 -6.71
N LEU A 176 10.02 -12.65 -7.50
CA LEU A 176 9.81 -11.21 -7.75
C LEU A 176 9.42 -10.45 -6.48
N GLY A 177 8.56 -11.04 -5.65
CA GLY A 177 8.20 -10.48 -4.34
C GLY A 177 9.42 -10.37 -3.44
N LEU A 178 10.21 -11.44 -3.33
CA LEU A 178 11.42 -11.46 -2.51
C LEU A 178 12.48 -10.46 -2.99
N ALA A 179 12.71 -10.36 -4.30
CA ALA A 179 13.63 -9.39 -4.89
C ALA A 179 13.20 -7.94 -4.59
N SER A 180 11.88 -7.67 -4.67
CA SER A 180 11.32 -6.35 -4.39
C SER A 180 11.41 -5.98 -2.92
N GLU A 181 11.18 -6.92 -2.00
CA GLU A 181 11.41 -6.70 -0.57
C GLU A 181 12.87 -6.39 -0.26
N GLY A 182 13.81 -7.04 -0.95
CA GLY A 182 15.25 -6.77 -0.81
C GLY A 182 15.61 -5.32 -1.15
N LEU A 183 14.99 -4.73 -2.16
CA LEU A 183 15.21 -3.33 -2.57
C LEU A 183 14.71 -2.32 -1.54
N VAL A 184 13.65 -2.66 -0.79
CA VAL A 184 13.04 -1.78 0.22
C VAL A 184 13.78 -1.82 1.56
N LYS A 185 14.46 -2.94 1.86
CA LYS A 185 15.25 -3.08 3.09
C LYS A 185 16.50 -2.18 3.13
N LEU A 186 16.97 -1.70 1.98
CA LEU A 186 18.12 -0.79 1.88
C LEU A 186 17.86 0.58 2.55
N PRO A 187 16.77 1.31 2.24
CA PRO A 187 16.42 2.54 2.95
C PRO A 187 15.94 2.33 4.39
N GLU A 188 15.34 1.17 4.72
CA GLU A 188 14.87 0.84 6.08
C GLU A 188 16.01 0.86 7.10
N ARG A 189 17.21 0.37 6.73
CA ARG A 189 18.40 0.39 7.61
C ARG A 189 18.92 1.79 7.89
N CYS A 190 18.82 2.71 6.93
CA CYS A 190 19.30 4.09 7.11
C CYS A 190 18.36 4.88 8.03
N VAL A 191 17.04 4.74 7.85
CA VAL A 191 16.02 5.50 8.59
C VAL A 191 15.86 5.01 10.04
N ILE A 192 16.02 3.71 10.29
CA ILE A 192 15.81 3.11 11.64
C ILE A 192 17.07 3.17 12.51
N SER A 193 18.24 3.56 11.97
CA SER A 193 19.47 3.66 12.77
C SER A 193 19.42 4.67 13.92
N TRP A 194 18.44 5.59 13.90
CA TRP A 194 18.25 6.62 14.93
C TRP A 194 17.65 6.11 16.26
N ARG A 195 17.23 4.83 16.35
CA ARG A 195 16.59 4.26 17.55
C ARG A 195 17.35 3.06 18.14
N ARG A 196 18.63 2.88 17.79
CA ARG A 196 19.54 2.02 18.56
C ARG A 196 20.34 2.84 19.54
#